data_AF-H1Y1K3-F1
#
_entry.id   AF-H1Y1K3-F1
#
_cell.length_a   1.000
_cell.length_b   1.000
_cell.length_c   1.000
_cell.angle_alpha   90.00
_cell.angle_beta   90.00
_cell.angle_gamma   90.00
#
_symmetry.space_group_name_H-M   'P 1'
#
loop_
_entity.id
_entity.type
_entity.pdbx_description
1 polymer ?
#
loop_
_entity_poly.entity_id
_entity_poly.type
_entity_poly.pdbx_seq_one_letter_code
_entity_poly.pdbx_strand_id
1 'polypeptide(L)'
;MNDTFPSEKDLVCALKERNPKALQVIHNRYAETLSGVASTVLKDQDCSGVILQDIFLAIWDSIDQYDPAKSPLLTWMYHIAQKHALAIHHTQTLLYVNDNPG
;
A
#
# COMPACT_ATOMS: atom_id res chain seq x y z
N MET A 1 16.12 20.16 -6.98
CA MET A 1 15.17 20.11 -5.84
C MET A 1 15.11 18.67 -5.39
N ASN A 2 15.79 18.33 -4.28
CA ASN A 2 15.68 17.00 -3.68
C ASN A 2 14.59 17.08 -2.62
N ASP A 3 13.33 16.84 -2.99
CA ASP A 3 12.23 16.60 -2.06
C ASP A 3 12.41 15.19 -1.44
N THR A 4 13.52 14.99 -0.74
CA THR A 4 13.92 13.72 -0.14
C THR A 4 13.92 13.90 1.36
N PHE A 5 12.98 13.26 2.05
CA PHE A 5 13.00 13.22 3.51
C PHE A 5 14.31 12.55 3.97
N PRO A 6 15.11 13.23 4.81
CA PRO A 6 16.47 12.78 5.16
C PRO A 6 16.45 11.55 6.08
N SER A 7 15.35 11.32 6.81
CA SER A 7 15.16 10.16 7.67
C SER A 7 13.78 9.51 7.47
N GLU A 8 13.68 8.22 7.80
CA GLU A 8 12.39 7.51 7.82
C GLU A 8 11.43 8.15 8.83
N LYS A 9 11.95 8.68 9.95
CA LYS A 9 11.14 9.36 10.96
C LYS A 9 10.48 10.63 10.42
N ASP A 10 11.23 11.46 9.68
CA ASP A 10 10.70 12.67 9.04
C ASP A 10 9.62 12.32 8.01
N LEU A 11 9.84 11.27 7.23
CA LEU A 11 8.86 10.78 6.25
C LEU A 11 7.57 10.33 6.94
N VAL A 12 7.68 9.57 8.03
CA VAL A 12 6.54 9.11 8.83
C VAL A 12 5.81 10.29 9.46
N CYS A 13 6.53 11.26 10.01
CA CYS A 13 5.93 12.46 10.59
C CYS A 13 5.11 13.20 9.53
N ALA A 14 5.70 13.42 8.35
CA ALA A 14 5.01 14.07 7.24
C ALA A 14 3.81 13.27 6.71
N LEU A 15 3.87 11.93 6.69
CA LEU A 15 2.70 11.10 6.36
C LEU A 15 1.57 11.26 7.39
N LYS A 16 1.89 11.28 8.69
CA LYS A 16 0.92 11.53 9.76
C LYS A 16 0.32 12.93 9.70
N GLU A 17 1.12 13.91 9.29
CA GLU A 17 0.66 15.28 9.01
C GLU A 17 -0.15 15.40 7.71
N ARG A 18 -0.44 14.27 7.04
CA ARG A 18 -1.17 14.22 5.78
C ARG A 18 -0.51 15.11 4.70
N ASN A 19 0.82 15.16 4.69
CA ASN A 19 1.59 15.90 3.70
C ASN A 19 1.67 15.14 2.36
N PRO A 20 1.12 15.68 1.26
CA PRO A 20 1.08 14.98 -0.03
C PRO A 20 2.47 14.71 -0.62
N LYS A 21 3.49 15.49 -0.23
CA LYS A 21 4.88 15.22 -0.64
C LYS A 21 5.40 13.90 -0.06
N ALA A 22 4.98 13.55 1.15
CA ALA A 22 5.36 12.30 1.79
C ALA A 22 4.79 11.10 1.04
N LEU A 23 3.54 11.22 0.57
CA LEU A 23 2.90 10.24 -0.30
C LEU A 23 3.69 10.05 -1.61
N GLN A 24 4.12 11.13 -2.26
CA GLN A 24 4.94 11.04 -3.47
C GLN A 24 6.28 10.35 -3.22
N VAL A 25 6.92 10.62 -2.08
CA VAL A 25 8.19 9.98 -1.73
C VAL A 25 8.02 8.48 -1.49
N ILE A 26 6.98 8.06 -0.75
CA ILE A 26 6.73 6.62 -0.58
C ILE A 26 6.33 5.96 -1.89
N HIS A 27 5.56 6.64 -2.74
CA HIS A 27 5.24 6.14 -4.07
C HIS A 27 6.52 5.92 -4.87
N ASN A 28 7.38 6.92 -4.99
CA ASN A 28 8.60 6.81 -5.79
C ASN A 28 9.61 5.78 -5.22
N ARG A 29 9.70 5.62 -3.89
CA ARG A 29 10.66 4.70 -3.26
C ARG A 29 10.17 3.27 -3.16
N TYR A 30 8.86 3.06 -2.96
CA TYR A 30 8.30 1.75 -2.62
C TYR A 30 7.36 1.21 -3.68
N ALA A 31 6.99 1.97 -4.73
CA ALA A 31 6.12 1.48 -5.80
C ALA A 31 6.66 0.19 -6.43
N GLU A 32 7.94 0.15 -6.82
CA GLU A 32 8.53 -1.05 -7.43
C GLU A 32 8.48 -2.27 -6.48
N THR A 33 8.81 -2.05 -5.20
CA THR A 33 8.79 -3.14 -4.20
C THR A 33 7.37 -3.64 -3.94
N LEU A 34 6.42 -2.73 -3.71
CA LEU A 34 5.02 -3.08 -3.42
C LEU A 34 4.30 -3.64 -4.64
N SER A 35 4.67 -3.19 -5.85
CA SER A 35 4.14 -3.74 -7.10
C SER A 35 4.48 -5.21 -7.26
N GLY A 36 5.71 -5.62 -6.90
CA GLY A 36 6.08 -7.03 -6.91
C GLY A 36 5.21 -7.88 -5.98
N VAL A 37 4.84 -7.34 -4.81
CA VAL A 37 3.96 -8.01 -3.85
C VAL A 37 2.54 -8.14 -4.40
N ALA A 38 1.96 -7.03 -4.90
CA ALA A 38 0.63 -7.03 -5.48
C ALA A 38 0.54 -8.02 -6.66
N SER A 39 1.49 -7.98 -7.58
CA SER A 39 1.55 -8.90 -8.72
C SER A 39 1.65 -10.37 -8.30
N THR A 40 2.37 -10.66 -7.21
CA THR A 40 2.50 -12.03 -6.68
C THR A 40 1.17 -12.55 -6.12
N VAL A 41 0.43 -11.70 -5.42
CA VAL A 41 -0.84 -12.09 -4.77
C VAL A 41 -1.97 -12.21 -5.80
N LEU A 42 -2.04 -11.27 -6.74
CA LEU A 42 -3.17 -11.18 -7.67
C LEU A 42 -2.98 -12.02 -8.92
N LYS A 43 -1.74 -12.42 -9.25
CA LYS A 43 -1.37 -13.18 -10.46
C LYS A 43 -1.86 -12.57 -11.79
N ASP A 44 -2.41 -11.36 -11.73
CA ASP A 44 -3.06 -10.67 -12.83
C ASP A 44 -2.36 -9.32 -13.00
N GLN A 45 -1.74 -9.12 -14.17
CA GLN A 45 -0.86 -7.98 -14.42
C GLN A 45 -1.67 -6.71 -14.70
N ASP A 46 -2.93 -6.84 -15.13
CA ASP A 46 -3.75 -5.73 -15.64
C ASP A 46 -4.24 -4.79 -14.54
N CYS A 47 -4.39 -5.27 -13.30
CA CYS A 47 -4.90 -4.43 -12.20
C CYS A 47 -3.80 -3.85 -11.29
N SER A 48 -2.53 -4.14 -11.58
CA SER A 48 -1.42 -3.80 -10.67
C SER A 48 -1.32 -2.31 -10.33
N GLY A 49 -1.56 -1.40 -11.28
CA GLY A 49 -1.47 0.04 -11.07
C GLY A 49 -2.56 0.63 -10.17
N VAL A 50 -3.82 0.23 -10.36
CA VAL A 50 -4.96 0.69 -9.53
C VAL A 50 -4.80 0.16 -8.11
N ILE A 51 -4.47 -1.12 -8.00
CA ILE A 51 -4.29 -1.80 -6.71
C ILE A 51 -3.13 -1.20 -5.93
N LEU A 52 -2.03 -0.84 -6.61
CA LEU A 52 -0.91 -0.16 -5.96
C LEU A 52 -1.34 1.19 -5.37
N GLN A 53 -2.16 1.95 -6.09
CA GLN A 53 -2.72 3.21 -5.61
C GLN A 53 -3.62 3.00 -4.39
N ASP A 54 -4.50 2.00 -4.40
CA ASP A 54 -5.33 1.65 -3.25
C ASP A 54 -4.48 1.22 -2.04
N ILE A 55 -3.40 0.46 -2.25
CA ILE A 55 -2.46 0.10 -1.18
C ILE A 55 -1.82 1.36 -0.57
N PHE A 56 -1.39 2.31 -1.39
CA PHE A 56 -0.84 3.57 -0.87
C PHE A 56 -1.87 4.39 -0.10
N LEU A 57 -3.13 4.40 -0.54
CA LEU A 57 -4.24 5.03 0.19
C LEU A 57 -4.52 4.32 1.52
N ALA A 58 -4.48 2.99 1.55
CA ALA A 58 -4.64 2.22 2.78
C ALA A 58 -3.50 2.47 3.78
N ILE A 59 -2.26 2.56 3.29
CA ILE A 59 -1.08 2.96 4.07
C ILE A 59 -1.28 4.37 4.63
N TRP A 60 -1.71 5.30 3.77
CA TRP A 60 -1.98 6.69 4.15
C TRP A 60 -3.05 6.79 5.24
N ASP A 61 -4.14 6.04 5.12
CA ASP A 61 -5.20 5.99 6.13
C ASP A 61 -4.73 5.37 7.44
N SER A 62 -3.93 4.30 7.36
CA SER A 62 -3.47 3.53 8.52
C SER A 62 -2.22 4.10 9.20
N ILE A 63 -1.58 5.13 8.63
CA ILE A 63 -0.27 5.61 9.11
C ILE A 63 -0.30 6.09 10.56
N ASP A 64 -1.45 6.57 11.04
CA ASP A 64 -1.65 6.98 12.42
C ASP A 64 -1.34 5.85 13.41
N GLN A 65 -1.60 4.60 13.00
CA GLN A 65 -1.35 3.39 13.78
C GLN A 65 0.10 2.85 13.66
N TYR A 66 0.90 3.42 12.74
CA TYR A 66 2.29 3.00 12.57
C TYR A 66 3.13 3.37 13.80
N ASP A 67 3.85 2.36 14.29
CA ASP A 67 4.76 2.44 15.42
C ASP A 67 6.16 1.97 15.00
N PRO A 68 7.13 2.89 14.88
CA PRO A 68 8.50 2.56 14.47
C PRO A 68 9.25 1.71 15.51
N ALA A 69 8.76 1.57 16.75
CA ALA A 69 9.38 0.71 17.75
C ALA A 69 9.04 -0.79 17.55
N LYS A 70 7.94 -1.10 16.87
CA LYS A 70 7.47 -2.47 16.64
C LYS A 70 8.05 -3.10 15.38
N SER A 71 8.20 -2.31 14.33
CA SER A 71 8.62 -2.79 13.01
C SER A 71 9.09 -1.64 12.13
N PRO A 72 10.08 -1.85 11.25
CA PRO A 72 10.46 -0.84 10.27
C PRO A 72 9.32 -0.55 9.28
N LEU A 73 9.32 0.66 8.71
CA LEU A 73 8.23 1.16 7.87
C LEU A 73 7.94 0.22 6.69
N LEU A 74 9.00 -0.27 6.04
CA LEU A 74 8.88 -1.19 4.89
C LEU A 74 8.12 -2.47 5.25
N THR A 75 8.45 -3.10 6.39
CA THR A 75 7.79 -4.32 6.83
C THR A 75 6.33 -4.06 7.20
N TRP A 76 6.03 -2.92 7.81
CA TRP A 76 4.66 -2.54 8.11
C TRP A 76 3.84 -2.30 6.84
N MET A 77 4.38 -1.53 5.87
CA MET A 77 3.74 -1.31 4.56
C MET A 77 3.53 -2.61 3.79
N TYR A 78 4.50 -3.53 3.83
CA TYR A 78 4.35 -4.86 3.22
C TYR A 78 3.15 -5.62 3.78
N HIS A 79 2.96 -5.63 5.10
CA HIS A 79 1.80 -6.28 5.71
C HIS A 79 0.48 -5.63 5.32
N ILE A 80 0.41 -4.31 5.22
CA ILE A 80 -0.78 -3.60 4.73
C ILE A 80 -1.06 -3.99 3.28
N ALA A 81 -0.05 -3.94 2.42
CA ALA A 81 -0.16 -4.31 1.01
C ALA A 81 -0.65 -5.75 0.82
N GLN A 82 -0.08 -6.71 1.55
CA GLN A 82 -0.47 -8.11 1.50
C GLN A 82 -1.92 -8.31 1.95
N LYS A 83 -2.33 -7.71 3.09
CA LYS A 83 -3.70 -7.79 3.58
C LYS A 83 -4.69 -7.20 2.58
N HIS A 84 -4.34 -6.08 1.98
CA HIS A 84 -5.19 -5.39 1.01
C HIS A 84 -5.34 -6.19 -0.29
N ALA A 85 -4.24 -6.70 -0.85
CA ALA A 85 -4.26 -7.53 -2.03
C ALA A 85 -5.07 -8.83 -1.83
N LEU A 86 -4.95 -9.46 -0.65
CA LEU A 86 -5.76 -10.62 -0.30
C LEU A 86 -7.26 -10.29 -0.21
N ALA A 87 -7.60 -9.13 0.37
CA ALA A 87 -8.98 -8.68 0.46
C ALA A 87 -9.61 -8.44 -0.92
N ILE A 88 -8.86 -7.86 -1.86
CA ILE A 88 -9.31 -7.65 -3.25
C ILE A 88 -9.53 -8.99 -3.95
N HIS A 89 -8.57 -9.91 -3.87
CA HIS A 89 -8.69 -11.25 -4.45
C HIS A 89 -9.94 -11.99 -3.91
N HIS A 90 -10.20 -11.89 -2.61
CA HIS A 90 -11.39 -12.49 -2.00
C HIS A 90 -12.69 -11.80 -2.43
N THR A 91 -12.69 -10.47 -2.58
CA THR A 91 -13.85 -9.70 -3.05
C THR A 91 -14.20 -10.06 -4.49
N GLN A 92 -13.21 -10.19 -5.39
CA GLN A 92 -13.43 -10.67 -6.75
C GLN A 92 -14.06 -12.07 -6.78
N THR A 93 -13.66 -12.95 -5.85
CA THR A 93 -14.24 -14.29 -5.71
C THR A 93 -15.71 -14.24 -5.26
N LEU A 94 -16.04 -13.35 -4.31
CA LEU A 94 -17.40 -13.22 -3.78
C LEU A 94 -18.37 -12.56 -4.77
N LEU A 95 -17.92 -11.58 -5.55
CA LEU A 95 -18.73 -10.95 -6.60
C LEU A 95 -19.04 -11.94 -7.73
N TYR A 96 -18.11 -12.84 -8.06
CA TYR A 96 -18.34 -13.87 -9.08
C TYR A 96 -19.31 -14.98 -8.62
N VAL A 97 -19.29 -15.36 -7.33
CA VAL A 97 -20.17 -16.41 -6.78
C VAL A 97 -21.62 -15.94 -6.63
N ASN A 98 -21.86 -14.64 -6.44
CA ASN A 98 -23.20 -14.11 -6.13
C ASN A 98 -24.01 -13.67 -7.37
N ASP A 99 -23.41 -13.69 -8.56
CA ASP A 99 -24.06 -13.32 -9.84
C ASP A 99 -24.51 -14.54 -10.67
N ASN A 100 -24.56 -15.74 -10.07
CA ASN A 100 -25.16 -16.91 -10.71
C ASN A 100 -26.62 -17.07 -10.26
N PRO A 101 -27.63 -16.64 -11.06
CA PRO A 101 -28.99 -17.06 -10.81
C PRO A 101 -29.09 -18.54 -11.18
N GLY A 102 -29.06 -19.40 -10.17
CA GLY A 102 -29.53 -20.79 -10.33
C GLY A 102 -30.95 -20.84 -10.83
#